data_AF-A0A0D0GK41-F1
#
_entry.id   AF-A0A0D0GK41-F1
#
_cell.length_a   1.000
_cell.length_b   1.000
_cell.length_c   1.000
_cell.angle_alpha   90.00
_cell.angle_beta   90.00
_cell.angle_gamma   90.00
#
_symmetry.space_group_name_H-M   'P 1'
#
loop_
_entity.id
_entity.type
_entity.pdbx_description
1 polymer ?
#
loop_
_entity_poly.entity_id
_entity_poly.type
_entity_poly.pdbx_seq_one_letter_code
_entity_poly.pdbx_strand_id
1 'polypeptide(L)'
;MASIVCFVLHLTFINTGNGIIYGVDVFTQLSLFYAMFFPLNSAWSLDTRFGISELKKKSVAAGISIRVIQIQLCIVYLSTGIEKCFGKQWLNGEAIWRTLMMPIFKNYDFHWIAGFPFIPHLMGIVVLIIELGYAFFMWRKGIRIIWLFLIISLHFNIGLLMGMWYFACIMIFLSLFAFGDDVVSDIRFYRRNRILKRVGEIQLPSTSL
;
A
#
# COMPACT_ATOMS: atom_id res chain seq x y z
N MET A 1 -12.05 -20.67 11.10
CA MET A 1 -11.34 -21.32 12.24
C MET A 1 -9.88 -20.91 12.31
N ALA A 2 -9.06 -21.14 11.28
CA ALA A 2 -7.65 -20.76 11.29
C ALA A 2 -7.40 -19.26 11.54
N SER A 3 -8.17 -18.36 10.91
CA SER A 3 -8.03 -16.91 11.10
C SER A 3 -8.34 -16.45 12.54
N ILE A 4 -9.31 -17.08 13.20
CA ILE A 4 -9.65 -16.80 14.61
C ILE A 4 -8.50 -17.22 15.53
N VAL A 5 -7.94 -18.41 15.31
CA VAL A 5 -6.79 -18.89 16.09
C VAL A 5 -5.58 -17.97 15.89
N CYS A 6 -5.25 -17.61 14.63
CA CYS A 6 -4.18 -16.65 14.36
C CYS A 6 -4.41 -15.30 15.02
N PHE A 7 -5.65 -14.78 14.99
CA PHE A 7 -5.99 -13.51 15.63
C PHE A 7 -5.77 -13.57 17.15
N VAL A 8 -6.26 -14.62 17.81
CA VAL A 8 -6.10 -14.80 19.27
C VAL A 8 -4.63 -14.97 19.63
N LEU A 9 -3.87 -15.79 18.89
CA LEU A 9 -2.43 -15.99 19.11
C LEU A 9 -1.65 -14.68 18.94
N HIS A 10 -1.96 -13.90 17.89
CA HIS A 10 -1.35 -12.60 17.66
C HIS A 10 -1.67 -11.61 18.79
N LEU A 11 -2.92 -11.57 19.24
CA LEU A 11 -3.34 -10.74 20.36
C LEU A 11 -2.63 -11.13 21.65
N THR A 12 -2.50 -12.43 21.94
CA THR A 12 -1.74 -12.91 23.09
C THR A 12 -0.27 -12.52 22.95
N PHE A 13 0.35 -12.71 21.79
CA PHE A 13 1.75 -12.38 21.55
C PHE A 13 2.06 -10.89 21.73
N ILE A 14 1.19 -9.99 21.23
CA ILE A 14 1.38 -8.55 21.44
C ILE A 14 1.22 -8.16 22.90
N ASN A 15 0.23 -8.73 23.61
CA ASN A 15 -0.03 -8.34 25.00
C ASN A 15 0.94 -8.98 25.99
N THR A 16 1.60 -10.08 25.66
CA THR A 16 2.59 -10.75 26.52
C THR A 16 4.04 -10.45 26.11
N GLY A 17 4.28 -10.10 24.85
CA GLY A 17 5.60 -9.77 24.32
C GLY A 17 5.95 -8.30 24.51
N ASN A 18 7.15 -8.01 25.00
CA ASN A 18 7.74 -6.66 24.99
C ASN A 18 8.28 -6.29 23.59
N GLY A 19 7.50 -6.56 22.54
CA GLY A 19 7.86 -6.20 21.17
C GLY A 19 7.85 -4.68 20.97
N ILE A 20 8.71 -4.17 20.10
CA ILE A 20 8.68 -2.75 19.72
C ILE A 20 7.39 -2.51 18.94
N ILE A 21 6.50 -1.70 19.47
CA ILE A 21 5.23 -1.32 18.83
C ILE A 21 5.53 -0.13 17.89
N TYR A 22 5.66 -0.41 16.59
CA TYR A 22 5.86 0.62 15.56
C TYR A 22 4.84 0.54 14.43
N GLY A 23 3.69 -0.08 14.70
CA GLY A 23 2.52 -0.10 13.82
C GLY A 23 2.28 -1.42 13.07
N VAL A 24 3.30 -2.27 12.90
CA VAL A 24 3.15 -3.62 12.30
C VAL A 24 2.06 -4.41 13.01
N ASP A 25 2.09 -4.39 14.33
CA ASP A 25 1.18 -5.11 15.21
C ASP A 25 -0.26 -4.70 14.98
N VAL A 26 -0.50 -3.40 14.85
CA VAL A 26 -1.82 -2.79 14.62
C VAL A 26 -2.36 -3.20 13.26
N PHE A 27 -1.57 -3.07 12.18
CA PHE A 27 -2.01 -3.43 10.84
C PHE A 27 -2.19 -4.94 10.67
N THR A 28 -1.32 -5.74 11.29
CA THR A 28 -1.45 -7.19 11.31
C THR A 28 -2.70 -7.61 12.07
N GLN A 29 -2.95 -7.05 13.25
CA GLN A 29 -4.15 -7.31 14.05
C GLN A 29 -5.42 -6.92 13.28
N LEU A 30 -5.42 -5.76 12.64
CA LEU A 30 -6.53 -5.28 11.81
C LEU A 30 -6.78 -6.22 10.62
N SER A 31 -5.73 -6.68 9.94
CA SER A 31 -5.84 -7.61 8.83
C SER A 31 -6.41 -8.97 9.25
N LEU A 32 -5.94 -9.50 10.40
CA LEU A 32 -6.42 -10.75 10.98
C LEU A 32 -7.87 -10.59 11.47
N PHE A 33 -8.23 -9.44 12.03
CA PHE A 33 -9.59 -9.12 12.41
C PHE A 33 -10.53 -9.22 11.22
N TYR A 34 -10.19 -8.57 10.10
CA TYR A 34 -11.01 -8.69 8.89
C TYR A 34 -11.02 -10.12 8.34
N ALA A 35 -9.91 -10.87 8.44
CA ALA A 35 -9.85 -12.28 8.05
C ALA A 35 -10.79 -13.21 8.85
N MET A 36 -11.25 -12.79 10.04
CA MET A 36 -12.21 -13.57 10.82
C MET A 36 -13.62 -13.49 10.25
N PHE A 37 -14.05 -12.29 9.84
CA PHE A 37 -15.43 -12.02 9.41
C PHE A 37 -15.63 -12.18 7.91
N PHE A 38 -14.57 -12.00 7.14
CA PHE A 38 -14.65 -11.92 5.70
C PHE A 38 -13.89 -13.06 5.03
N PRO A 39 -14.51 -13.76 4.06
CA PRO A 39 -13.81 -14.76 3.29
C PRO A 39 -12.74 -14.10 2.43
N LEU A 40 -11.47 -14.21 2.86
CA LEU A 40 -10.30 -13.77 2.08
C LEU A 40 -9.91 -14.76 0.97
N ASN A 41 -10.66 -15.87 0.82
CA ASN A 41 -10.48 -16.87 -0.22
C ASN A 41 -10.84 -16.28 -1.59
N SER A 42 -9.88 -15.54 -2.15
CA SER A 42 -9.91 -15.07 -3.51
C SER A 42 -9.40 -16.16 -4.46
N ALA A 43 -9.56 -15.91 -5.76
CA ALA A 43 -9.01 -16.74 -6.84
C ALA A 43 -7.48 -16.95 -6.77
N TRP A 44 -6.77 -16.21 -5.91
CA TRP A 44 -5.31 -16.26 -5.74
C TRP A 44 -4.86 -17.04 -4.49
N SER A 45 -5.78 -17.66 -3.73
CA SER A 45 -5.36 -18.53 -2.63
C SER A 45 -4.65 -19.79 -3.15
N LEU A 46 -3.64 -20.25 -2.40
CA LEU A 46 -2.99 -21.54 -2.72
C LEU A 46 -4.02 -22.67 -2.76
N ASP A 47 -5.04 -22.62 -1.90
CA ASP A 47 -6.13 -23.58 -1.88
C ASP A 47 -6.91 -23.64 -3.20
N THR A 48 -7.11 -22.49 -3.87
CA THR A 48 -7.73 -22.43 -5.20
C THR A 48 -6.78 -22.97 -6.27
N ARG A 49 -5.47 -22.68 -6.15
CA ARG A 49 -4.44 -23.15 -7.10
C ARG A 49 -4.21 -24.67 -7.01
N PHE A 50 -4.31 -25.25 -5.82
CA PHE A 50 -4.23 -26.69 -5.60
C PHE A 50 -5.58 -27.41 -5.80
N GLY A 51 -6.63 -26.69 -6.22
CA GLY A 51 -7.95 -27.28 -6.46
C GLY A 51 -8.67 -27.78 -5.20
N ILE A 52 -8.19 -27.38 -4.02
CA ILE A 52 -8.76 -27.73 -2.72
C ILE A 52 -10.03 -26.91 -2.44
N SER A 53 -10.12 -25.70 -3.02
CA SER A 53 -11.25 -24.79 -2.84
C SER A 53 -12.12 -24.68 -4.10
N GLU A 54 -13.40 -25.04 -3.96
CA GLU A 54 -14.47 -24.94 -4.97
C GLU A 54 -14.94 -23.50 -5.26
N LEU A 55 -14.43 -22.49 -4.53
CA LEU A 55 -14.98 -21.12 -4.56
C LEU A 55 -14.45 -20.30 -5.74
N LYS A 56 -14.90 -20.66 -6.95
CA LYS A 56 -14.68 -19.90 -8.18
C LYS A 56 -15.69 -18.75 -8.40
N LYS A 57 -16.71 -18.62 -7.55
CA LYS A 57 -17.77 -17.62 -7.71
C LYS A 57 -17.41 -16.31 -7.01
N LYS A 58 -17.48 -15.21 -7.76
CA LYS A 58 -17.48 -13.84 -7.22
C LYS A 58 -18.58 -13.75 -6.16
N SER A 59 -18.19 -13.77 -4.90
CA SER A 59 -19.12 -13.60 -3.77
C SER A 59 -19.32 -12.11 -3.50
N VAL A 60 -20.58 -11.70 -3.32
CA VAL A 60 -20.92 -10.34 -2.89
C VAL A 60 -20.22 -10.01 -1.57
N ALA A 61 -20.15 -10.99 -0.66
CA ALA A 61 -19.46 -10.84 0.61
C ALA A 61 -17.98 -10.47 0.40
N ALA A 62 -17.26 -11.20 -0.47
CA ALA A 62 -15.85 -10.91 -0.76
C ALA A 62 -15.65 -9.53 -1.39
N GLY A 63 -16.59 -9.09 -2.25
CA GLY A 63 -16.58 -7.74 -2.81
C GLY A 63 -16.73 -6.66 -1.73
N ILE A 64 -17.67 -6.84 -0.79
CA ILE A 64 -17.87 -5.93 0.36
C ILE A 64 -16.60 -5.90 1.22
N SER A 65 -15.99 -7.05 1.49
CA SER A 65 -14.75 -7.15 2.28
C SER A 65 -13.61 -6.31 1.71
N ILE A 66 -13.39 -6.41 0.39
CA ILE A 66 -12.37 -5.60 -0.29
C ILE A 66 -12.69 -4.12 -0.16
N ARG A 67 -13.97 -3.71 -0.32
CA ARG A 67 -14.38 -2.30 -0.16
C ARG A 67 -14.13 -1.78 1.26
N VAL A 68 -14.41 -2.58 2.28
CA VAL A 68 -14.13 -2.21 3.69
C VAL A 68 -12.63 -1.97 3.88
N ILE A 69 -11.77 -2.87 3.39
CA ILE A 69 -10.32 -2.73 3.52
C ILE A 69 -9.80 -1.52 2.71
N GLN A 70 -10.32 -1.29 1.50
CA GLN A 70 -9.98 -0.10 0.71
C GLN A 70 -10.30 1.19 1.45
N ILE A 71 -11.51 1.30 2.02
CA ILE A 71 -11.93 2.47 2.82
C ILE A 71 -11.07 2.61 4.06
N GLN A 72 -10.81 1.52 4.79
CA GLN A 72 -9.98 1.54 5.98
C GLN A 72 -8.56 2.05 5.69
N LEU A 73 -7.94 1.59 4.60
CA LEU A 73 -6.64 2.11 4.18
C LEU A 73 -6.72 3.59 3.80
N CYS A 74 -7.79 4.03 3.13
CA CYS A 74 -7.99 5.44 2.82
C CYS A 74 -8.06 6.29 4.10
N ILE A 75 -8.78 5.82 5.12
CA ILE A 75 -8.88 6.50 6.41
C ILE A 75 -7.52 6.56 7.09
N VAL A 76 -6.78 5.44 7.13
CA VAL A 76 -5.45 5.38 7.74
C VAL A 76 -4.50 6.39 7.09
N TYR A 77 -4.33 6.33 5.76
CA TYR A 77 -3.40 7.22 5.06
C TYR A 77 -3.83 8.68 5.19
N LEU A 78 -5.13 8.97 5.06
CA LEU A 78 -5.64 10.34 5.19
C LEU A 78 -5.42 10.88 6.61
N SER A 79 -5.72 10.07 7.64
CA SER A 79 -5.51 10.45 9.04
C SER A 79 -4.04 10.76 9.30
N THR A 80 -3.13 9.89 8.85
CA THR A 80 -1.69 10.10 9.03
C THR A 80 -1.19 11.32 8.25
N GLY A 81 -1.67 11.54 7.02
CA GLY A 81 -1.29 12.69 6.23
C GLY A 81 -1.78 14.00 6.84
N ILE A 82 -3.01 14.02 7.38
CA ILE A 82 -3.56 15.19 8.08
C ILE A 82 -2.74 15.50 9.33
N GLU A 83 -2.46 14.48 10.16
CA GLU A 83 -1.64 14.64 11.36
C GLU A 83 -0.26 15.22 11.02
N LYS A 84 0.40 14.68 10.00
CA LYS A 84 1.69 15.20 9.52
C LYS A 84 1.58 16.62 8.98
N CYS A 85 0.49 16.97 8.30
CA CYS A 85 0.27 18.31 7.76
C CYS A 85 0.20 19.38 8.86
N PHE A 86 -0.42 19.05 10.00
CA PHE A 86 -0.44 19.95 11.17
C PHE A 86 0.91 20.03 11.90
N GLY A 87 1.76 19.02 11.76
CA GLY A 87 3.11 19.01 12.30
C GLY A 87 4.07 19.87 11.47
N LYS A 88 4.41 21.08 11.95
CA LYS A 88 5.40 21.98 11.28
C LYS A 88 6.71 21.27 10.92
N GLN A 89 7.12 20.29 11.72
CA GLN A 89 8.30 19.45 11.50
C GLN A 89 8.28 18.63 10.18
N TRP A 90 7.10 18.28 9.66
CA TRP A 90 7.00 17.60 8.36
C TRP A 90 7.13 18.58 7.21
N LEU A 91 6.54 19.77 7.37
CA LEU A 91 6.59 20.83 6.37
C LEU A 91 7.99 21.43 6.24
N ASN A 92 8.78 21.54 7.31
CA ASN A 92 10.16 22.04 7.24
C ASN A 92 11.22 20.94 7.02
N GLY A 93 10.82 19.67 6.94
CA GLY A 93 11.72 18.52 6.74
C GLY A 93 12.42 18.00 8.00
N GLU A 94 12.23 18.64 9.15
CA GLU A 94 12.83 18.25 10.42
C GLU A 94 12.45 16.83 10.84
N ALA A 95 11.21 16.40 10.57
CA ALA A 95 10.75 15.04 10.87
C ALA A 95 11.60 14.00 10.13
N ILE A 96 11.80 14.19 8.81
CA ILE A 96 12.62 13.29 7.99
C ILE A 96 14.07 13.28 8.49
N TRP A 97 14.63 14.47 8.74
CA TRP A 97 15.98 14.61 9.30
C TRP A 97 16.11 13.86 10.62
N ARG A 98 15.25 14.14 11.60
CA ARG A 98 15.29 13.47 12.91
C ARG A 98 15.20 11.96 12.76
N THR A 99 14.26 11.48 11.95
CA THR A 99 14.06 10.05 11.73
C THR A 99 15.28 9.35 11.16
N LEU A 100 15.97 9.93 10.17
CA LEU A 100 17.17 9.33 9.57
C LEU A 100 18.38 9.32 10.53
N MET A 101 18.37 10.18 11.56
CA MET A 101 19.50 10.37 12.48
C MET A 101 19.29 9.62 13.79
N MET A 102 18.06 9.19 14.07
CA MET A 102 17.74 8.42 15.25
C MET A 102 18.50 7.09 15.24
N PRO A 103 19.26 6.77 16.31
CA PRO A 103 20.06 5.54 16.37
C PRO A 103 19.28 4.25 16.10
N ILE A 104 17.99 4.22 16.50
CA ILE A 104 17.11 3.06 16.31
C ILE A 104 16.77 2.79 14.83
N PHE A 105 16.87 3.79 13.95
CA PHE A 105 16.58 3.67 12.51
C PHE A 105 17.83 3.80 11.63
N LYS A 106 19.01 3.98 12.23
CA LYS A 106 20.27 4.26 11.54
C LYS A 106 20.82 3.00 10.86
N ASN A 107 20.28 2.67 9.68
CA ASN A 107 20.78 1.58 8.83
C ASN A 107 21.95 2.05 7.95
N TYR A 108 21.95 3.32 7.57
CA TYR A 108 22.97 3.96 6.75
C TYR A 108 23.46 5.26 7.39
N ASP A 109 24.62 5.74 6.92
CA ASP A 109 25.14 7.03 7.34
C ASP A 109 24.53 8.17 6.51
N PHE A 110 23.70 8.99 7.16
CA PHE A 110 23.04 10.15 6.57
C PHE A 110 23.60 11.49 7.04
N HIS A 111 24.79 11.54 7.68
CA HIS A 111 25.34 12.81 8.18
C HIS A 111 25.53 13.86 7.08
N TRP A 112 25.82 13.44 5.84
CA TRP A 112 25.98 14.32 4.68
C TRP A 112 24.72 15.14 4.36
N ILE A 113 23.53 14.67 4.74
CA ILE A 113 22.27 15.39 4.53
C ILE A 113 22.30 16.74 5.29
N ALA A 114 23.16 16.90 6.31
CA ALA A 114 23.28 18.13 7.11
C ALA A 114 23.60 19.33 6.23
N GLY A 115 24.40 19.09 5.19
CA GLY A 115 24.79 20.11 4.22
C GLY A 115 23.69 20.47 3.22
N PHE A 116 22.60 19.70 3.16
CA PHE A 116 21.53 19.84 2.17
C PHE A 116 20.14 19.79 2.81
N PRO A 117 19.76 20.78 3.65
CA PRO A 117 18.48 20.79 4.37
C PRO A 117 17.25 20.81 3.45
N PHE A 118 17.42 21.18 2.18
CA PHE A 118 16.35 21.10 1.18
C PHE A 118 15.91 19.65 0.89
N ILE A 119 16.79 18.66 1.03
CA ILE A 119 16.47 17.24 0.73
C ILE A 119 15.41 16.71 1.71
N PRO A 120 15.59 16.76 3.05
CA PRO A 120 14.56 16.36 4.00
C PRO A 120 13.24 17.12 3.85
N HIS A 121 13.32 18.41 3.52
CA HIS A 121 12.15 19.25 3.26
C HIS A 121 11.33 18.71 2.08
N LEU A 122 11.98 18.52 0.91
CA LEU A 122 11.32 17.98 -0.26
C LEU A 122 10.75 16.57 -0.01
N MET A 123 11.49 15.71 0.68
CA MET A 123 11.03 14.38 1.06
C MET A 123 9.76 14.46 1.93
N GLY A 124 9.73 15.33 2.94
CA GLY A 124 8.56 15.52 3.81
C GLY A 124 7.32 15.94 3.03
N ILE A 125 7.47 16.90 2.10
CA ILE A 125 6.36 17.33 1.23
C ILE A 125 5.89 16.21 0.29
N VAL A 126 6.81 15.43 -0.29
CA VAL A 126 6.46 14.27 -1.14
C VAL A 126 5.67 13.23 -0.34
N VAL A 127 6.09 12.90 0.87
CA VAL A 127 5.35 11.97 1.76
C VAL A 127 3.94 12.49 2.01
N LEU A 128 3.79 13.77 2.35
CA LEU A 128 2.48 14.38 2.59
C LEU A 128 1.56 14.30 1.37
N ILE A 129 2.07 14.62 0.18
CA ILE A 129 1.31 14.54 -1.07
C ILE A 129 0.83 13.11 -1.30
N ILE A 130 1.73 12.12 -1.16
CA ILE A 130 1.41 10.71 -1.39
C ILE A 130 0.34 10.22 -0.42
N GLU A 131 0.48 10.50 0.87
CA GLU A 131 -0.45 10.04 1.92
C GLU A 131 -1.83 10.72 1.81
N LEU A 132 -1.88 12.06 1.69
CA LEU A 132 -3.13 12.79 1.55
C LEU A 132 -3.84 12.44 0.23
N GLY A 133 -3.08 12.29 -0.85
CA GLY A 133 -3.62 11.91 -2.14
C GLY A 133 -4.15 10.48 -2.21
N TYR A 134 -3.75 9.60 -1.28
CA TYR A 134 -4.12 8.18 -1.31
C TYR A 134 -5.63 7.99 -1.32
N ALA A 135 -6.34 8.65 -0.41
CA ALA A 135 -7.78 8.50 -0.24
C ALA A 135 -8.60 8.95 -1.46
N PHE A 136 -8.05 9.81 -2.32
CA PHE A 136 -8.75 10.37 -3.47
C PHE A 136 -8.29 9.71 -4.79
N PHE A 137 -6.99 9.62 -5.02
CA PHE A 137 -6.44 9.19 -6.31
C PHE A 137 -6.53 7.68 -6.53
N MET A 138 -6.56 6.87 -5.46
CA MET A 138 -6.70 5.41 -5.57
C MET A 138 -8.04 4.97 -6.17
N TRP A 139 -9.09 5.81 -6.08
CA TRP A 139 -10.40 5.51 -6.67
C TRP A 139 -10.48 5.86 -8.16
N ARG A 140 -9.58 6.71 -8.66
CA ARG A 140 -9.62 7.22 -10.03
C ARG A 140 -8.91 6.26 -11.00
N LYS A 141 -9.65 5.82 -12.02
CA LYS A 141 -9.11 4.94 -13.09
C LYS A 141 -7.90 5.59 -13.75
N GLY A 142 -6.84 4.81 -13.96
CA GLY A 142 -5.56 5.29 -14.50
C GLY A 142 -4.62 5.88 -13.44
N ILE A 143 -5.04 6.91 -12.69
CA ILE A 143 -4.18 7.55 -11.66
C ILE A 143 -3.81 6.56 -10.55
N ARG A 144 -4.74 5.66 -10.18
CA ARG A 144 -4.50 4.60 -9.19
C ARG A 144 -3.26 3.75 -9.47
N ILE A 145 -2.86 3.58 -10.74
CA ILE A 145 -1.66 2.81 -11.12
C ILE A 145 -0.41 3.53 -10.62
N ILE A 146 -0.34 4.84 -10.89
CA ILE A 146 0.77 5.70 -10.46
C ILE A 146 0.78 5.77 -8.93
N TRP A 147 -0.38 5.97 -8.32
CA TRP A 147 -0.48 6.14 -6.87
C TRP A 147 -0.12 4.87 -6.09
N LEU A 148 -0.53 3.70 -6.58
CA LEU A 148 -0.11 2.43 -6.00
C LEU A 148 1.41 2.25 -6.08
N PHE A 149 2.03 2.61 -7.22
CA PHE A 149 3.48 2.57 -7.36
C PHE A 149 4.19 3.52 -6.38
N LEU A 150 3.68 4.74 -6.21
CA LEU A 150 4.24 5.71 -5.26
C LEU A 150 4.17 5.20 -3.82
N ILE A 151 3.07 4.58 -3.42
CA ILE A 151 2.90 4.02 -2.07
C ILE A 151 3.81 2.82 -1.83
N ILE A 152 3.93 1.93 -2.82
CA ILE A 152 4.86 0.80 -2.73
C ILE A 152 6.28 1.34 -2.61
N SER A 153 6.64 2.35 -3.40
CA SER A 153 7.95 2.98 -3.36
C SER A 153 8.21 3.68 -2.02
N LEU A 154 7.21 4.36 -1.45
CA LEU A 154 7.28 5.00 -0.14
C LEU A 154 7.63 3.96 0.94
N HIS A 155 6.84 2.88 1.02
CA HIS A 155 7.07 1.84 2.02
C HIS A 155 8.36 1.06 1.78
N PHE A 156 8.73 0.81 0.53
CA PHE A 156 10.01 0.21 0.20
C PHE A 156 11.18 1.06 0.70
N ASN A 157 11.13 2.38 0.50
CA ASN A 157 12.15 3.29 1.03
C ASN A 157 12.14 3.35 2.55
N ILE A 158 10.99 3.23 3.22
CA ILE A 158 10.92 3.10 4.68
C ILE A 158 11.64 1.82 5.13
N GLY A 159 11.36 0.68 4.48
CA GLY A 159 12.05 -0.58 4.76
C GLY A 159 13.57 -0.48 4.55
N LEU A 160 13.98 0.12 3.45
CA LEU A 160 15.39 0.29 3.10
C LEU A 160 16.11 1.27 4.04
N LEU A 161 15.62 2.51 4.15
CA LEU A 161 16.33 3.59 4.85
C LEU A 161 16.21 3.46 6.38
N MET A 162 15.08 3.00 6.90
CA MET A 162 14.80 2.91 8.34
C MET A 162 14.86 1.48 8.89
N GLY A 163 15.03 0.46 8.04
CA GLY A 163 15.14 -0.94 8.46
C GLY A 163 13.82 -1.57 8.93
N MET A 164 12.70 -0.86 8.75
CA MET A 164 11.38 -1.31 9.20
C MET A 164 10.72 -2.23 8.17
N TRP A 165 11.39 -3.34 7.85
CA TRP A 165 10.95 -4.27 6.79
C TRP A 165 9.57 -4.86 7.05
N TYR A 166 9.26 -5.27 8.27
CA TYR A 166 7.95 -5.84 8.60
C TYR A 166 6.81 -4.84 8.36
N PHE A 167 7.03 -3.56 8.70
CA PHE A 167 6.07 -2.48 8.46
C PHE A 167 5.90 -2.22 6.97
N ALA A 168 7.00 -2.11 6.24
CA ALA A 168 6.98 -1.92 4.80
C ALA A 168 6.22 -3.07 4.10
N CYS A 169 6.52 -4.31 4.46
CA CYS A 169 5.91 -5.50 3.86
C CYS A 169 4.41 -5.57 4.10
N ILE A 170 3.94 -5.35 5.33
CA ILE A 170 2.49 -5.43 5.61
C ILE A 170 1.72 -4.31 4.90
N MET A 171 2.28 -3.10 4.85
CA MET A 171 1.63 -1.98 4.17
C MET A 171 1.59 -2.17 2.64
N ILE A 172 2.67 -2.66 2.04
CA ILE A 172 2.71 -3.03 0.62
C ILE A 172 1.70 -4.14 0.34
N PHE A 173 1.68 -5.19 1.16
CA PHE A 173 0.74 -6.31 1.03
C PHE A 173 -0.71 -5.83 1.11
N LEU A 174 -1.07 -5.01 2.09
CA LEU A 174 -2.43 -4.49 2.24
C LEU A 174 -2.84 -3.60 1.07
N SER A 175 -1.95 -2.73 0.59
CA SER A 175 -2.23 -1.89 -0.59
C SER A 175 -2.42 -2.72 -1.87
N LEU A 176 -1.60 -3.76 -2.07
CA LEU A 176 -1.75 -4.70 -3.19
C LEU A 176 -3.03 -5.53 -3.06
N PHE A 177 -3.34 -6.02 -1.86
CA PHE A 177 -4.56 -6.79 -1.61
C PHE A 177 -5.81 -5.95 -1.87
N ALA A 178 -5.81 -4.69 -1.43
CA ALA A 178 -6.95 -3.80 -1.55
C ALA A 178 -7.17 -3.31 -2.98
N PHE A 179 -6.13 -2.92 -3.73
CA PHE A 179 -6.26 -2.24 -5.02
C PHE A 179 -5.57 -2.95 -6.19
N GLY A 180 -4.88 -4.06 -5.96
CA GLY A 180 -4.11 -4.77 -6.99
C GLY A 180 -4.97 -5.26 -8.15
N ASP A 181 -6.11 -5.90 -7.87
CA ASP A 181 -7.03 -6.38 -8.91
C ASP A 181 -7.60 -5.22 -9.76
N ASP A 182 -7.94 -4.10 -9.12
CA ASP A 182 -8.41 -2.88 -9.78
C ASP A 182 -7.32 -2.30 -10.72
N VAL A 183 -6.07 -2.26 -10.25
CA VAL A 183 -4.91 -1.80 -11.04
C VAL A 183 -4.60 -2.74 -12.21
N VAL A 184 -4.62 -4.05 -11.99
CA VAL A 184 -4.39 -5.05 -13.04
C VAL A 184 -5.50 -4.98 -14.11
N SER A 185 -6.74 -4.74 -13.69
CA SER A 185 -7.85 -4.47 -14.61
C SER A 185 -7.59 -3.23 -15.47
N ASP A 186 -7.20 -2.10 -14.85
CA ASP A 186 -6.91 -0.86 -15.56
C ASP A 186 -5.74 -1.04 -16.55
N ILE A 187 -4.64 -1.69 -16.15
CA ILE A 187 -3.49 -1.98 -17.03
C ILE A 187 -3.93 -2.81 -18.24
N ARG A 188 -4.73 -3.86 -18.03
CA ARG A 188 -5.25 -4.69 -19.13
C ARG A 188 -6.13 -3.88 -20.09
N PHE A 189 -6.98 -3.00 -19.56
CA PHE A 189 -7.81 -2.11 -20.36
C PHE A 189 -6.96 -1.16 -21.22
N TYR A 190 -5.96 -0.49 -20.65
CA TYR A 190 -5.09 0.43 -21.40
C TYR A 190 -4.22 -0.30 -22.44
N ARG A 191 -3.67 -1.48 -22.10
CA ARG A 191 -2.91 -2.31 -23.05
C ARG A 191 -3.78 -2.74 -24.24
N ARG A 192 -5.01 -3.21 -23.98
CA ARG A 192 -5.95 -3.61 -25.02
C ARG A 192 -6.28 -2.44 -25.96
N ASN A 193 -6.62 -1.27 -25.42
CA ASN A 193 -6.96 -0.10 -26.24
C ASN A 193 -5.77 0.42 -27.04
N ARG A 194 -4.55 0.33 -26.50
CA ARG A 194 -3.33 0.70 -27.23
C ARG A 194 -3.08 -0.23 -28.42
N ILE A 195 -3.32 -1.54 -28.27
CA ILE A 195 -3.18 -2.52 -29.35
C ILE A 195 -4.23 -2.26 -30.43
N LEU A 196 -5.50 -2.04 -30.06
CA LEU A 196 -6.58 -1.77 -31.00
C LEU A 196 -6.33 -0.49 -31.83
N LYS A 197 -5.82 0.58 -31.21
CA LYS A 197 -5.41 1.79 -31.95
C LYS A 197 -4.32 1.51 -32.97
N ARG A 198 -3.28 0.74 -32.59
CA ARG A 198 -2.19 0.37 -33.50
C ARG A 198 -2.68 -0.49 -34.68
N VAL A 199 -3.58 -1.45 -34.44
CA VAL A 199 -4.16 -2.28 -35.52
C VAL A 199 -5.04 -1.44 -36.46
N GLY A 200 -5.83 -0.50 -35.92
CA GLY A 200 -6.62 0.43 -36.73
C GLY A 200 -5.76 1.38 -37.58
N GLU A 201 -4.64 1.86 -37.05
CA GLU A 201 -3.66 2.67 -37.81
C GLU A 201 -2.97 1.87 -38.93
N ILE A 202 -2.69 0.57 -38.70
CA ILE A 202 -2.09 -0.34 -39.71
C ILE A 202 -3.09 -0.71 -40.83
N GLN A 203 -4.39 -0.61 -40.60
CA GLN A 203 -5.42 -0.86 -41.62
C GLN A 203 -5.72 0.38 -42.49
N LEU A 204 -5.21 1.57 -42.15
CA LEU A 204 -5.38 2.82 -42.90
C LEU A 204 -4.22 3.27 -43.83
N PRO A 205 -3.26 2.45 -44.31
CA PRO A 205 -2.30 2.90 -45.32
C PRO A 205 -2.78 2.64 -46.75
N SER A 206 -2.92 3.74 -47.52
CA SER A 206 -2.91 3.85 -49.00
C SER A 206 -4.17 3.46 -49.82
N THR A 207 -5.28 4.17 -49.63
CA THR A 207 -6.22 4.43 -50.74
C THR A 207 -6.49 5.93 -50.86
N SER A 208 -5.47 6.68 -51.25
CA SER A 208 -5.60 8.05 -51.74
C SER A 208 -4.47 8.35 -52.72
N LEU A 209 -4.58 7.78 -53.90
CA LEU A 209 -4.01 8.29 -55.15
C LEU A 209 -5.13 8.25 -56.19
#